data_AF-A0A503WBL9-F1
#
_entry.id   AF-A0A503WBL9-F1
#
_cell.length_a   1.000
_cell.length_b   1.000
_cell.length_c   1.000
_cell.angle_alpha   90.00
_cell.angle_beta   90.00
_cell.angle_gamma   90.00
#
_symmetry.space_group_name_H-M   'P 1'
#
loop_
_entity.id
_entity.type
_entity.pdbx_description
1 polymer ?
#
loop_
_entity_poly.entity_id
_entity_poly.type
_entity_poly.pdbx_seq_one_letter_code
_entity_poly.pdbx_strand_id
1 'polypeptide(L)'
;MVDNLREFGAGIWIADGLDVTAAVGFHYPTRIAVIRLSAGGRFIWSPVALTDALRAEVNALGEVRFLIAPNSLHHVFLADWQRGYPDAKVYAPPGLREKRGDIRFDGDLGDGPAAEWADDLDQVAIRGNRITTEIVFFHRESKTGLFTDLIQHFPRGWFKGWRALVARLDLMVAAEPSVPRKFRAAFTDRSAARAAMELVLAWPAEKVLMAHGEPVTEGGQAFLRRAFRWLVRS
;
A
#
# COMPACT_ATOMS: atom_id res chain seq x y z
N MET A 1 2.26 -15.48 11.87
CA MET A 1 3.73 -15.26 11.87
C MET A 1 4.03 -14.31 10.73
N VAL A 2 5.20 -13.67 10.71
CA VAL A 2 5.63 -12.94 9.52
C VAL A 2 6.23 -13.97 8.56
N ASP A 3 5.77 -13.95 7.31
CA ASP A 3 6.24 -14.88 6.27
C ASP A 3 7.61 -14.45 5.73
N ASN A 4 8.30 -15.39 5.08
CA ASN A 4 9.55 -15.09 4.38
C ASN A 4 9.28 -14.25 3.12
N LEU A 5 10.28 -13.46 2.72
CA LEU A 5 10.28 -12.74 1.46
C LEU A 5 10.22 -13.73 0.29
N ARG A 6 9.30 -13.46 -0.63
CA ARG A 6 9.17 -14.14 -1.91
C ARG A 6 9.22 -13.12 -3.02
N GLU A 7 9.86 -13.48 -4.13
CA GLU A 7 9.84 -12.65 -5.32
C GLU A 7 8.41 -12.57 -5.89
N PHE A 8 7.91 -11.36 -6.11
CA PHE A 8 6.61 -11.11 -6.73
C PHE A 8 6.75 -10.74 -8.21
N GLY A 9 7.88 -10.14 -8.56
CA GLY A 9 8.29 -9.81 -9.91
C GLY A 9 9.72 -9.28 -9.89
N ALA A 10 10.27 -8.99 -11.08
CA ALA A 10 11.61 -8.45 -11.21
C ALA A 10 11.80 -7.22 -10.30
N GLY A 11 12.78 -7.29 -9.40
CA GLY A 11 13.15 -6.21 -8.50
C GLY A 11 12.18 -5.96 -7.34
N ILE A 12 11.15 -6.78 -7.13
CA ILE A 12 10.17 -6.64 -6.05
C ILE A 12 9.92 -7.95 -5.31
N TRP A 13 10.10 -7.90 -3.99
CA TRP A 13 9.81 -9.01 -3.07
C TRP A 13 8.70 -8.60 -2.10
N ILE A 14 7.91 -9.55 -1.64
CA ILE A 14 6.82 -9.33 -0.69
C ILE A 14 6.88 -10.34 0.46
N ALA A 15 6.37 -9.93 1.62
CA ALA A 15 6.10 -10.82 2.75
C ALA A 15 4.78 -10.43 3.41
N ASP A 16 4.03 -11.43 3.85
CA ASP A 16 2.81 -11.23 4.63
C ASP A 16 3.18 -11.09 6.11
N GLY A 17 2.58 -10.09 6.77
CA GLY A 17 2.85 -9.74 8.16
C GLY A 17 1.79 -10.26 9.12
N LEU A 18 1.89 -9.83 10.37
CA LEU A 18 0.86 -10.10 11.38
C LEU A 18 -0.43 -9.34 11.08
N ASP A 19 -1.54 -9.90 11.53
CA ASP A 19 -2.82 -9.20 11.53
C ASP A 19 -2.76 -8.01 12.50
N VAL A 20 -3.23 -6.85 12.04
CA VAL A 20 -3.41 -5.67 12.88
C VAL A 20 -4.87 -5.50 13.24
N THR A 21 -5.13 -5.12 14.49
CA THR A 21 -6.49 -4.80 14.95
C THR A 21 -6.78 -3.34 14.67
N ALA A 22 -7.68 -3.09 13.73
CA ALA A 22 -8.19 -1.77 13.39
C ALA A 22 -9.45 -1.42 14.20
N ALA A 23 -10.04 -0.28 13.88
CA ALA A 23 -11.23 0.25 14.55
C ALA A 23 -12.35 -0.81 14.69
N VAL A 24 -13.01 -0.79 15.84
CA VAL A 24 -14.14 -1.67 16.16
C VAL A 24 -13.80 -3.17 16.07
N GLY A 25 -12.51 -3.54 16.22
CA GLY A 25 -12.05 -4.93 16.29
C GLY A 25 -12.04 -5.67 14.96
N PHE A 26 -11.91 -4.96 13.83
CA PHE A 26 -11.63 -5.60 12.55
C PHE A 26 -10.14 -5.96 12.47
N HIS A 27 -9.83 -7.19 12.07
CA HIS A 27 -8.46 -7.64 11.87
C HIS A 27 -8.09 -7.61 10.40
N TYR A 28 -6.94 -7.04 10.11
CA TYR A 28 -6.43 -6.79 8.77
C TYR A 28 -5.09 -7.51 8.59
N PRO A 29 -4.93 -8.41 7.60
CA PRO A 29 -3.62 -8.94 7.27
C PRO A 29 -2.77 -7.79 6.76
N THR A 30 -1.47 -7.81 7.02
CA THR A 30 -0.56 -6.77 6.51
C THR A 30 0.39 -7.36 5.49
N ARG A 31 0.92 -6.52 4.60
CA ARG A 31 1.94 -6.95 3.64
C ARG A 31 2.92 -5.82 3.41
N ILE A 32 4.19 -6.23 3.27
CA ILE A 32 5.30 -5.37 2.88
C ILE A 32 5.70 -5.64 1.43
N ALA A 33 6.22 -4.63 0.76
CA ALA A 33 7.01 -4.80 -0.44
C ALA A 33 8.42 -4.22 -0.24
N VAL A 34 9.42 -4.97 -0.67
CA VAL A 34 10.82 -4.57 -0.73
C VAL A 34 11.16 -4.40 -2.21
N ILE A 35 11.51 -3.18 -2.61
CA ILE A 35 11.74 -2.82 -4.02
C ILE A 35 13.20 -2.42 -4.18
N ARG A 36 13.87 -3.00 -5.18
CA ARG A 36 15.22 -2.61 -5.57
C ARG A 36 15.16 -1.33 -6.41
N LEU A 37 15.99 -0.36 -6.05
CA LEU A 37 16.17 0.86 -6.84
C LEU A 37 17.39 0.73 -7.75
N SER A 38 17.30 1.28 -8.96
CA SER A 38 18.40 1.34 -9.94
C SER A 38 19.55 2.22 -9.44
N ALA A 39 19.25 3.28 -8.69
CA ALA A 39 20.23 4.12 -7.99
C ALA A 39 20.87 3.43 -6.75
N GLY A 40 20.52 2.17 -6.49
CA GLY A 40 21.01 1.38 -5.36
C GLY A 40 20.13 1.50 -4.12
N GLY A 41 20.15 0.43 -3.31
CA GLY A 41 19.39 0.31 -2.07
C GLY A 41 17.96 -0.21 -2.24
N ARG A 42 17.21 -0.24 -1.14
CA ARG A 42 15.86 -0.79 -1.04
C ARG A 42 14.87 0.27 -0.58
N PHE A 43 13.75 0.30 -1.30
CA PHE A 43 12.55 1.06 -0.98
C PHE A 43 11.56 0.12 -0.29
N ILE A 44 11.24 0.41 0.96
CA ILE A 44 10.34 -0.40 1.77
C ILE A 44 8.97 0.25 1.80
N TRP A 45 8.00 -0.43 1.19
CA TRP A 45 6.63 0.00 1.12
C TRP A 45 5.76 -0.81 2.10
N SER A 46 4.89 -0.10 2.84
CA SER A 46 3.95 -0.69 3.81
C SER A 46 4.65 -1.62 4.84
N PRO A 47 5.55 -1.09 5.70
CA PRO A 47 6.28 -1.91 6.65
C PRO A 47 5.38 -2.74 7.57
N VAL A 48 5.71 -4.03 7.73
CA VAL A 48 5.07 -4.97 8.67
C VAL A 48 5.88 -5.11 9.97
N ALA A 49 5.50 -5.98 10.89
CA ALA A 49 6.32 -6.24 12.08
C ALA A 49 7.75 -6.65 11.69
N LEU A 50 8.76 -5.91 12.18
CA LEU A 50 10.16 -6.19 11.89
C LEU A 50 10.68 -7.30 12.81
N THR A 51 10.63 -8.54 12.34
CA THR A 51 11.27 -9.67 13.02
C THR A 51 12.75 -9.76 12.64
N ASP A 52 13.56 -10.41 13.48
CA ASP A 52 14.97 -10.63 13.15
C ASP A 52 15.16 -11.43 11.84
N ALA A 53 14.27 -12.38 11.58
CA ALA A 53 14.26 -13.16 10.33
C ALA A 53 13.99 -12.26 9.11
N LEU A 54 12.92 -11.46 9.15
CA LEU A 54 12.61 -10.54 8.06
C LEU A 54 13.73 -9.51 7.86
N ARG A 55 14.29 -8.98 8.95
CA ARG A 55 15.41 -8.04 8.90
C ARG A 55 16.63 -8.67 8.21
N ALA A 56 16.96 -9.91 8.54
CA ALA A 56 18.07 -10.63 7.92
C ALA A 56 17.86 -10.82 6.40
N GLU A 57 16.65 -11.19 5.98
CA GLU A 57 16.32 -11.34 4.55
C GLU A 57 16.37 -10.00 3.79
N VAL A 58 15.83 -8.93 4.39
CA VAL A 58 15.92 -7.58 3.81
C VAL A 58 17.38 -7.14 3.66
N ASN A 59 18.21 -7.37 4.68
CA ASN A 59 19.64 -7.04 4.64
C ASN A 59 20.39 -7.83 3.56
N ALA A 60 20.01 -9.10 3.36
CA ALA A 60 20.58 -9.93 2.29
C ALA A 60 20.23 -9.41 0.89
N LEU A 61 19.09 -8.73 0.74
CA LEU A 61 18.75 -8.04 -0.49
C LEU A 61 19.58 -6.78 -0.67
N GLY A 62 19.84 -5.98 0.37
CA GLY A 62 20.74 -4.84 0.32
C GLY A 62 20.37 -3.71 1.29
N GLU A 63 21.08 -2.59 1.20
CA GLU A 63 20.88 -1.43 2.08
C GLU A 63 19.45 -0.88 1.97
N VAL A 64 18.77 -0.70 3.10
CA VAL A 64 17.47 -0.01 3.15
C VAL A 64 17.68 1.49 3.13
N ARG A 65 17.15 2.16 2.11
CA ARG A 65 17.31 3.62 1.93
C ARG A 65 16.04 4.40 2.22
N PHE A 66 14.88 3.80 2.00
CA PHE A 66 13.59 4.48 2.15
C PHE A 66 12.57 3.63 2.90
N LEU A 67 11.90 4.24 3.88
CA LEU A 67 10.79 3.66 4.63
C LEU A 67 9.52 4.46 4.36
N ILE A 68 8.50 3.79 3.84
CA ILE A 68 7.35 4.45 3.22
C ILE A 68 6.06 3.95 3.85
N ALA A 69 5.40 4.84 4.59
CA ALA A 69 3.98 4.66 4.91
C ALA A 69 3.14 5.11 3.70
N PRO A 70 2.28 4.25 3.16
CA PRO A 70 1.50 4.59 1.96
C PRO A 70 0.30 5.50 2.25
N ASN A 71 -0.16 5.56 3.51
CA ASN A 71 -1.25 6.42 3.94
C ASN A 71 -1.21 6.64 5.48
N SER A 72 -2.12 7.45 6.03
CA SER A 72 -2.15 7.76 7.47
C SER A 72 -2.73 6.64 8.37
N LEU A 73 -3.05 5.47 7.82
CA LEU A 73 -3.50 4.26 8.52
C LEU A 73 -2.40 3.18 8.60
N HIS A 74 -1.51 3.11 7.59
CA HIS A 74 -0.43 2.11 7.46
C HIS A 74 0.92 2.56 8.00
N HIS A 75 0.97 2.83 9.30
CA HIS A 75 2.17 3.37 9.95
C HIS A 75 2.52 2.67 11.27
N VAL A 76 1.80 1.59 11.61
CA VAL A 76 1.88 0.93 12.93
C VAL A 76 3.31 0.50 13.24
N PHE A 77 4.00 -0.12 12.28
CA PHE A 77 5.36 -0.64 12.46
C PHE A 77 6.47 0.33 12.04
N LEU A 78 6.13 1.52 11.52
CA LEU A 78 7.11 2.43 10.90
C LEU A 78 8.19 2.90 11.89
N ALA A 79 7.83 3.13 13.15
CA ALA A 79 8.78 3.51 14.19
C ALA A 79 9.81 2.40 14.49
N ASP A 80 9.38 1.14 14.47
CA ASP A 80 10.27 -0.01 14.70
C ASP A 80 11.26 -0.17 13.55
N TRP A 81 10.78 0.02 12.32
CA TRP A 81 11.63 0.06 11.14
C TRP A 81 12.63 1.20 11.16
N GLN A 82 12.23 2.40 11.56
CA GLN A 82 13.16 3.53 11.73
C GLN A 82 14.25 3.23 12.76
N ARG A 83 13.92 2.56 13.88
CA ARG A 83 14.93 2.13 14.85
C ARG A 83 15.83 1.02 14.31
N GLY A 84 15.29 0.12 13.50
CA GLY A 84 16.05 -0.96 12.86
C GLY A 84 16.95 -0.49 11.70
N TYR A 85 16.62 0.63 11.07
CA TYR A 85 17.31 1.20 9.92
C TYR A 85 17.47 2.73 10.11
N PRO A 86 18.32 3.18 11.05
CA PRO A 86 18.40 4.59 11.43
C PRO A 86 18.89 5.54 10.32
N ASP A 87 19.61 4.99 9.34
CA ASP A 87 20.13 5.73 8.18
C ASP A 87 19.12 5.81 7.03
N ALA A 88 18.04 5.01 7.07
CA ALA A 88 17.00 5.06 6.06
C ALA A 88 16.16 6.34 6.23
N LYS A 89 15.88 7.01 5.10
CA LYS A 89 14.97 8.15 5.08
C LYS A 89 13.52 7.70 5.22
N VAL A 90 12.75 8.37 6.08
CA VAL A 90 11.33 8.06 6.31
C VAL A 90 10.46 9.14 5.68
N TYR A 91 9.51 8.73 4.82
CA TYR A 91 8.60 9.67 4.17
C TYR A 91 7.18 9.54 4.72
N ALA A 92 6.59 10.68 5.05
CA ALA A 92 5.21 10.77 5.52
C ALA A 92 4.23 10.95 4.34
N PRO A 93 3.16 10.16 4.26
CA PRO A 93 2.01 10.52 3.45
C PRO A 93 1.25 11.70 4.11
N PRO A 94 0.39 12.41 3.36
CA PRO A 94 -0.37 13.53 3.89
C PRO A 94 -1.12 13.21 5.20
N GLY A 95 -0.93 14.04 6.22
CA GLY A 95 -1.57 13.94 7.53
C GLY A 95 -0.88 13.00 8.53
N LEU A 96 0.11 12.20 8.11
CA LEU A 96 0.78 11.27 9.03
C LEU A 96 1.77 11.98 9.95
N ARG A 97 2.50 12.97 9.43
CA ARG A 97 3.51 13.72 10.20
C ARG A 97 2.90 14.37 11.44
N GLU A 98 1.72 14.97 11.30
CA GLU A 98 0.98 15.60 12.39
C GLU A 98 0.44 14.56 13.38
N LYS A 99 0.09 13.36 12.89
CA LYS A 99 -0.46 12.26 13.71
C LYS A 99 0.60 11.54 14.53
N ARG A 100 1.84 11.43 14.05
CA ARG A 100 2.93 10.62 14.64
C ARG A 100 4.14 11.47 14.98
N GLY A 101 4.04 12.24 16.08
CA GLY A 101 5.16 13.04 16.59
C GLY A 101 6.34 12.23 17.15
N ASP A 102 6.17 10.91 17.31
CA ASP A 102 7.21 9.98 17.75
C ASP A 102 8.10 9.45 16.60
N ILE A 103 7.76 9.74 15.34
CA ILE A 103 8.53 9.32 14.16
C ILE A 103 9.25 10.52 13.58
N ARG A 104 10.56 10.39 13.30
CA ARG A 104 11.30 11.40 12.52
C ARG A 104 10.99 11.20 11.04
N PHE A 105 10.36 12.17 10.39
CA PHE A 105 10.13 12.12 8.95
C PHE A 105 11.11 13.05 8.22
N ASP A 106 11.86 12.48 7.29
CA ASP A 106 12.88 13.16 6.49
C ASP A 106 12.30 13.82 5.23
N GLY A 107 11.07 13.45 4.84
CA GLY A 107 10.35 14.06 3.73
C GLY A 107 8.85 13.77 3.76
N ASP A 108 8.11 14.42 2.87
CA ASP A 108 6.67 14.22 2.70
C ASP A 108 6.38 13.75 1.26
N LEU A 109 5.47 12.77 1.14
CA LEU A 109 5.04 12.26 -0.15
C LEU A 109 4.04 13.23 -0.79
N GLY A 110 4.28 13.55 -2.06
CA GLY A 110 3.44 14.43 -2.87
C GLY A 110 2.75 13.73 -4.03
N ASP A 111 2.31 14.53 -4.99
CA ASP A 111 1.52 14.08 -6.14
C ASP A 111 2.37 13.42 -7.24
N GLY A 112 3.70 13.43 -7.14
CA GLY A 112 4.63 12.81 -8.07
C GLY A 112 5.90 12.27 -7.36
N PRO A 113 6.70 11.45 -8.03
CA PRO A 113 7.79 10.72 -7.38
C PRO A 113 8.93 11.65 -6.96
N ALA A 114 9.57 11.32 -5.83
CA ALA A 114 10.80 11.99 -5.44
C ALA A 114 11.94 11.59 -6.40
N ALA A 115 12.88 12.52 -6.60
CA ALA A 115 13.99 12.31 -7.53
C ALA A 115 14.80 11.05 -7.19
N GLU A 116 14.86 10.65 -5.91
CA GLU A 116 15.61 9.48 -5.46
C GLU A 116 15.06 8.13 -5.94
N TRP A 117 13.82 8.06 -6.42
CA TRP A 117 13.21 6.81 -6.93
C TRP A 117 12.39 6.98 -8.21
N ALA A 118 12.36 8.18 -8.81
CA ALA A 118 11.52 8.48 -9.98
C ALA A 118 11.84 7.63 -11.22
N ASP A 119 13.08 7.13 -11.32
CA ASP A 119 13.52 6.24 -12.39
C ASP A 119 12.88 4.84 -12.27
N ASP A 120 12.55 4.40 -11.05
CA ASP A 120 12.03 3.05 -10.78
C ASP A 120 10.53 3.04 -10.47
N LEU A 121 10.04 4.11 -9.84
CA LEU A 121 8.71 4.20 -9.25
C LEU A 121 8.02 5.50 -9.68
N ASP A 122 6.83 5.38 -10.27
CA ASP A 122 5.86 6.47 -10.29
C ASP A 122 5.03 6.48 -9.00
N GLN A 123 4.43 7.62 -8.67
CA GLN A 123 3.45 7.73 -7.59
C GLN A 123 2.36 8.73 -7.93
N VAL A 124 1.18 8.55 -7.34
CA VAL A 124 0.07 9.50 -7.39
C VAL A 124 -0.62 9.55 -6.03
N ALA A 125 -0.89 10.76 -5.53
CA ALA A 125 -1.69 10.95 -4.34
C ALA A 125 -3.19 10.90 -4.66
N ILE A 126 -3.91 9.93 -4.10
CA ILE A 126 -5.37 9.81 -4.24
C ILE A 126 -6.04 10.64 -3.14
N ARG A 127 -6.19 11.93 -3.42
CA ARG A 127 -6.79 12.93 -2.51
C ARG A 127 -8.32 12.90 -2.55
N GLY A 128 -8.94 13.73 -1.71
CA GLY A 128 -10.40 13.96 -1.72
C GLY A 128 -11.20 12.95 -0.90
N ASN A 129 -10.54 12.04 -0.18
CA ASN A 129 -11.17 11.08 0.73
C ASN A 129 -11.03 11.52 2.19
N ARG A 130 -12.16 11.54 2.93
CA ARG A 130 -12.19 11.96 4.34
C ARG A 130 -11.61 10.95 5.33
N ILE A 131 -11.36 9.70 4.92
CA ILE A 131 -10.75 8.67 5.77
C ILE A 131 -9.23 8.80 5.74
N THR A 132 -8.63 8.85 4.54
CA THR A 132 -7.18 8.93 4.37
C THR A 132 -6.82 9.39 2.95
N THR A 133 -5.66 10.01 2.76
CA THR A 133 -5.05 10.16 1.44
C THR A 133 -4.05 9.03 1.25
N GLU A 134 -4.21 8.26 0.18
CA GLU A 134 -3.31 7.16 -0.15
C GLU A 134 -2.38 7.57 -1.28
N ILE A 135 -1.08 7.32 -1.10
CA ILE A 135 -0.08 7.43 -2.16
C ILE A 135 0.01 6.06 -2.81
N VAL A 136 -0.46 5.99 -4.04
CA VAL A 136 -0.39 4.78 -4.88
C VAL A 136 0.90 4.84 -5.67
N PHE A 137 1.62 3.73 -5.74
CA PHE A 137 2.89 3.63 -6.47
C PHE A 137 2.77 2.72 -7.67
N PHE A 138 3.63 2.92 -8.66
CA PHE A 138 3.79 2.01 -9.79
C PHE A 138 5.26 1.68 -10.00
N HIS A 139 5.62 0.42 -9.78
CA HIS A 139 6.97 -0.08 -10.02
C HIS A 139 7.14 -0.47 -11.49
N ARG A 140 8.02 0.26 -12.19
CA ARG A 140 8.18 0.17 -13.65
C ARG A 140 8.69 -1.20 -14.11
N GLU A 141 9.78 -1.70 -13.50
CA GLU A 141 10.45 -2.95 -13.94
C GLU A 141 9.47 -4.14 -13.89
N SER A 142 8.72 -4.27 -12.80
CA SER A 142 7.75 -5.35 -12.61
C SER A 142 6.35 -5.08 -13.18
N LYS A 143 6.08 -3.85 -13.65
CA LYS A 143 4.76 -3.34 -14.04
C LYS A 143 3.68 -3.58 -12.97
N THR A 144 4.02 -3.29 -11.71
CA THR A 144 3.13 -3.53 -10.56
C THR A 144 2.58 -2.21 -10.01
N GLY A 145 1.26 -2.08 -9.94
CA GLY A 145 0.61 -1.04 -9.13
C GLY A 145 0.51 -1.46 -7.66
N LEU A 146 0.85 -0.58 -6.71
CA LEU A 146 0.83 -0.85 -5.28
C LEU A 146 -0.25 0.00 -4.59
N PHE A 147 -1.21 -0.68 -3.95
CA PHE A 147 -2.33 -0.09 -3.22
C PHE A 147 -2.37 -0.60 -1.78
N THR A 148 -2.99 0.13 -0.87
CA THR A 148 -3.20 -0.30 0.51
C THR A 148 -4.68 -0.39 0.83
N ASP A 149 -5.27 0.63 1.41
CA ASP A 149 -6.63 0.59 1.90
C ASP A 149 -7.68 0.81 0.80
N LEU A 150 -7.29 1.46 -0.29
CA LEU A 150 -8.20 1.69 -1.40
C LEU A 150 -8.59 0.41 -2.14
N ILE A 151 -7.82 -0.67 -2.07
CA ILE A 151 -8.21 -1.99 -2.62
C ILE A 151 -8.05 -3.03 -1.52
N GLN A 152 -9.16 -3.66 -1.13
CA GLN A 152 -9.14 -4.68 -0.08
C GLN A 152 -9.89 -5.93 -0.53
N HIS A 153 -9.45 -7.07 0.00
CA HIS A 153 -10.09 -8.35 -0.21
C HIS A 153 -9.79 -9.32 0.92
N PHE A 154 -10.81 -10.02 1.40
CA PHE A 154 -10.69 -10.97 2.50
C PHE A 154 -11.37 -12.28 2.13
N PRO A 155 -10.80 -13.43 2.51
CA PRO A 155 -11.44 -14.71 2.27
C PRO A 155 -12.76 -14.80 3.05
N ARG A 156 -13.72 -15.54 2.49
CA ARG A 156 -15.00 -15.78 3.17
C ARG A 156 -14.73 -16.46 4.51
N GLY A 157 -15.38 -15.98 5.57
CA GLY A 157 -15.21 -16.50 6.93
C GLY A 157 -14.07 -15.87 7.73
N TRP A 158 -13.27 -14.96 7.13
CA TRP A 158 -12.27 -14.18 7.85
C TRP A 158 -12.88 -13.41 9.04
N PHE A 159 -14.00 -12.72 8.78
CA PHE A 159 -14.77 -12.06 9.82
C PHE A 159 -15.92 -12.94 10.30
N LYS A 160 -16.26 -12.84 11.60
CA LYS A 160 -17.34 -13.60 12.25
C LYS A 160 -18.41 -12.68 12.84
N GLY A 161 -19.60 -13.22 13.07
CA GLY A 161 -20.73 -12.50 13.67
C GLY A 161 -21.13 -11.25 12.88
N TRP A 162 -21.46 -10.15 13.58
CA TRP A 162 -21.88 -8.90 12.96
C TRP A 162 -20.81 -8.29 12.04
N ARG A 163 -19.52 -8.52 12.29
CA ARG A 163 -18.42 -8.04 11.43
C ARG A 163 -18.43 -8.72 10.06
N ALA A 164 -18.87 -9.97 9.98
CA ALA A 164 -19.05 -10.67 8.70
C ALA A 164 -20.11 -9.98 7.84
N LEU A 165 -21.21 -9.55 8.46
CA LEU A 165 -22.26 -8.80 7.77
C LEU A 165 -21.74 -7.45 7.27
N VAL A 166 -21.05 -6.70 8.12
CA VAL A 166 -20.45 -5.41 7.75
C VAL A 166 -19.44 -5.58 6.61
N ALA A 167 -18.50 -6.52 6.73
CA ALA A 167 -17.51 -6.80 5.68
C ALA A 167 -18.16 -7.15 4.34
N ARG A 168 -19.25 -7.93 4.36
CA ARG A 168 -20.03 -8.25 3.15
C ARG A 168 -20.69 -7.02 2.55
N LEU A 169 -21.35 -6.20 3.36
CA LEU A 169 -22.01 -4.99 2.90
C LEU A 169 -21.02 -3.94 2.40
N ASP A 170 -19.80 -3.91 2.96
CA ASP A 170 -18.71 -3.00 2.61
C ASP A 170 -17.87 -3.49 1.41
N LEU A 171 -18.21 -4.64 0.82
CA LEU A 171 -17.50 -5.28 -0.31
C LEU A 171 -16.09 -5.82 0.01
N MET A 172 -15.73 -5.96 1.29
CA MET A 172 -14.45 -6.52 1.71
C MET A 172 -14.32 -8.02 1.39
N VAL A 173 -15.43 -8.75 1.30
CA VAL A 173 -15.50 -10.19 0.96
C VAL A 173 -16.22 -10.43 -0.37
N ALA A 174 -16.10 -9.48 -1.31
CA ALA A 174 -16.66 -9.62 -2.66
C ALA A 174 -15.97 -10.76 -3.44
N ALA A 175 -16.44 -11.06 -4.66
CA ALA A 175 -15.85 -12.12 -5.47
C ALA A 175 -14.45 -11.76 -6.03
N GLU A 176 -14.17 -10.47 -6.18
CA GLU A 176 -12.86 -9.94 -6.57
C GLU A 176 -12.47 -8.79 -5.62
N PRO A 177 -11.16 -8.50 -5.45
CA PRO A 177 -10.70 -7.33 -4.70
C PRO A 177 -11.35 -6.03 -5.20
N SER A 178 -11.73 -5.15 -4.28
CA SER A 178 -12.43 -3.93 -4.66
C SER A 178 -12.21 -2.79 -3.68
N VAL A 179 -12.58 -1.58 -4.08
CA VAL A 179 -12.64 -0.44 -3.15
C VAL A 179 -13.79 -0.65 -2.17
N PRO A 180 -13.55 -0.72 -0.84
CA PRO A 180 -14.64 -0.87 0.12
C PRO A 180 -15.63 0.31 0.04
N ARG A 181 -16.92 0.06 0.28
CA ARG A 181 -17.96 1.09 0.13
C ARG A 181 -17.74 2.31 1.03
N LYS A 182 -17.20 2.13 2.23
CA LYS A 182 -16.83 3.22 3.14
C LYS A 182 -15.85 4.20 2.48
N PHE A 183 -14.85 3.72 1.75
CA PHE A 183 -13.93 4.59 1.02
C PHE A 183 -14.65 5.28 -0.13
N ARG A 184 -15.48 4.57 -0.90
CA ARG A 184 -16.30 5.17 -1.99
C ARG A 184 -17.18 6.32 -1.50
N ALA A 185 -17.80 6.15 -0.34
CA ALA A 185 -18.66 7.16 0.29
C ALA A 185 -17.85 8.33 0.87
N ALA A 186 -16.64 8.08 1.36
CA ALA A 186 -15.77 9.09 1.95
C ALA A 186 -15.07 10.00 0.93
N PHE A 187 -15.07 9.66 -0.35
CA PHE A 187 -14.63 10.57 -1.42
C PHE A 187 -15.64 11.71 -1.62
N THR A 188 -15.34 12.87 -1.02
CA THR A 188 -16.13 14.10 -1.14
C THR A 188 -15.68 14.97 -2.32
N ASP A 189 -14.39 14.94 -2.67
CA ASP A 189 -13.89 15.55 -3.91
C ASP A 189 -13.62 14.46 -4.95
N ARG A 190 -14.69 14.05 -5.64
CA ARG A 190 -14.62 13.00 -6.68
C ARG A 190 -13.95 13.49 -7.96
N SER A 191 -13.91 14.80 -8.21
CA SER A 191 -13.20 15.40 -9.34
C SER A 191 -11.69 15.17 -9.20
N ALA A 192 -11.12 15.55 -8.05
CA ALA A 192 -9.70 15.35 -7.77
C ALA A 192 -9.33 13.86 -7.76
N ALA A 193 -10.15 13.03 -7.11
CA ALA A 193 -9.93 11.58 -7.09
C ALA A 193 -9.99 10.95 -8.49
N ARG A 194 -10.89 11.43 -9.36
CA ARG A 194 -10.99 10.96 -10.76
C ARG A 194 -9.74 11.34 -11.56
N ALA A 195 -9.32 12.60 -11.50
CA ALA A 195 -8.12 13.07 -12.20
C ALA A 195 -6.87 12.28 -11.77
N ALA A 196 -6.72 12.04 -10.47
CA ALA A 196 -5.64 11.21 -9.95
C ALA A 196 -5.72 9.76 -10.46
N MET A 197 -6.91 9.16 -10.45
CA MET A 197 -7.10 7.80 -10.96
C MET A 197 -6.91 7.68 -12.47
N GLU A 198 -7.16 8.74 -13.26
CA GLU A 198 -6.86 8.73 -14.70
C GLU A 198 -5.35 8.57 -14.97
N LEU A 199 -4.50 9.20 -14.16
CA LEU A 199 -3.04 9.00 -14.21
C LEU A 199 -2.66 7.55 -13.88
N VAL A 200 -3.24 7.00 -12.80
CA VAL A 200 -3.00 5.61 -12.37
C VAL A 200 -3.45 4.61 -13.44
N LEU A 201 -4.58 4.86 -14.10
CA LEU A 201 -5.12 3.98 -15.14
C LEU A 201 -4.37 4.09 -16.48
N ALA A 202 -3.52 5.11 -16.65
CA ALA A 202 -2.62 5.23 -17.78
C ALA A 202 -1.36 4.34 -17.63
N TRP A 203 -1.04 3.88 -16.41
CA TRP A 203 0.07 2.96 -16.21
C TRP A 203 -0.17 1.61 -16.92
N PRO A 204 0.88 1.01 -17.52
CA PRO A 204 0.79 -0.30 -18.16
C PRO A 204 0.88 -1.42 -17.12
N ALA A 205 0.04 -1.37 -16.07
CA ALA A 205 0.07 -2.33 -14.98
C ALA A 205 -0.35 -3.73 -15.43
N GLU A 206 0.54 -4.70 -15.21
CA GLU A 206 0.25 -6.13 -15.41
C GLU A 206 -0.16 -6.80 -14.10
N LYS A 207 0.38 -6.30 -12.98
CA LYS A 207 0.12 -6.78 -11.62
C LYS A 207 -0.42 -5.67 -10.73
N VAL A 208 -1.19 -6.04 -9.71
CA VAL A 208 -1.57 -5.15 -8.63
C VAL A 208 -1.31 -5.81 -7.30
N LEU A 209 -0.51 -5.15 -6.46
CA LEU A 209 -0.25 -5.55 -5.10
C LEU A 209 -1.14 -4.73 -4.15
N MET A 210 -1.73 -5.40 -3.16
CA MET A 210 -2.45 -4.75 -2.08
C MET A 210 -1.94 -5.19 -0.71
N ALA A 211 -2.03 -4.30 0.29
CA ALA A 211 -1.66 -4.63 1.66
C ALA A 211 -2.67 -5.57 2.35
N HIS A 212 -3.93 -5.56 1.90
CA HIS A 212 -5.05 -6.24 2.55
C HIS A 212 -5.80 -7.15 1.56
N GLY A 213 -5.15 -8.20 1.08
CA GLY A 213 -5.81 -9.18 0.22
C GLY A 213 -4.87 -9.95 -0.69
N GLU A 214 -5.41 -10.79 -1.56
CA GLU A 214 -4.63 -11.53 -2.53
C GLU A 214 -4.18 -10.62 -3.68
N PRO A 215 -2.88 -10.63 -4.08
CA PRO A 215 -2.42 -9.86 -5.21
C PRO A 215 -3.10 -10.27 -6.52
N VAL A 216 -3.27 -9.31 -7.43
CA VAL A 216 -3.64 -9.59 -8.82
C VAL A 216 -2.35 -9.80 -9.60
N THR A 217 -2.12 -11.01 -10.12
CA THR A 217 -0.87 -11.39 -10.77
C THR A 217 -0.88 -11.19 -12.29
N GLU A 218 -2.04 -10.97 -12.89
CA GLU A 218 -2.22 -10.78 -14.33
C GLU A 218 -3.37 -9.81 -14.62
N GLY A 219 -3.32 -9.14 -15.78
CA GLY A 219 -4.40 -8.27 -16.24
C GLY A 219 -4.65 -7.04 -15.34
N GLY A 220 -3.61 -6.56 -14.64
CA GLY A 220 -3.68 -5.47 -13.65
C GLY A 220 -4.44 -4.24 -14.13
N GLN A 221 -4.18 -3.73 -15.34
CA GLN A 221 -4.87 -2.55 -15.87
C GLN A 221 -6.38 -2.79 -16.04
N ALA A 222 -6.78 -3.95 -16.57
CA ALA A 222 -8.19 -4.31 -16.71
C ALA A 222 -8.86 -4.44 -15.34
N PHE A 223 -8.17 -5.02 -14.37
CA PHE A 223 -8.62 -5.09 -12.99
C PHE A 223 -8.80 -3.69 -12.37
N LEU A 224 -7.81 -2.79 -12.48
CA LEU A 224 -7.91 -1.42 -11.94
C LEU A 224 -9.10 -0.66 -12.53
N ARG A 225 -9.35 -0.78 -13.84
CA ARG A 225 -10.54 -0.20 -14.48
C ARG A 225 -11.84 -0.73 -13.87
N ARG A 226 -11.94 -2.04 -13.59
CA ARG A 226 -13.13 -2.61 -12.94
C ARG A 226 -13.26 -2.17 -11.48
N ALA A 227 -12.17 -2.19 -10.71
CA ALA A 227 -12.14 -1.83 -9.29
C ALA A 227 -12.57 -0.36 -9.05
N PHE A 228 -12.18 0.54 -9.97
CA PHE A 228 -12.48 1.97 -9.90
C PHE A 228 -13.59 2.45 -10.84
N ARG A 229 -14.33 1.56 -11.52
CA ARG A 229 -15.45 1.92 -12.43
C ARG A 229 -16.56 2.76 -11.79
N TRP A 230 -16.68 2.69 -10.47
CA TRP A 230 -17.64 3.49 -9.71
C TRP A 230 -17.20 4.96 -9.60
N LEU A 231 -15.91 5.23 -9.77
CA LEU A 231 -15.29 6.54 -9.71
C LEU A 231 -15.05 7.07 -11.11
N VAL A 232 -14.28 6.37 -11.96
CA VAL A 232 -14.02 6.76 -13.34
C VAL A 232 -15.18 6.29 -14.21
N ARG A 233 -15.86 7.21 -14.91
CA ARG A 233 -16.91 6.86 -15.88
C ARG A 233 -16.16 6.46 -17.15
N SER A 234 -16.50 5.30 -17.69
CA SER A 234 -16.13 4.87 -19.05
C SER A 234 -16.69 5.81 -20.09
#